data_AF-A0A2P5LR42-F1
#
_entry.id   AF-A0A2P5LR42-F1
#
_cell.length_a   1.000
_cell.length_b   1.000
_cell.length_c   1.000
_cell.angle_alpha   90.00
_cell.angle_beta   90.00
_cell.angle_gamma   90.00
#
_symmetry.space_group_name_H-M   'P 1'
#
loop_
_entity.id
_entity.type
_entity.pdbx_description
1 polymer ?
#
loop_
_entity_poly.entity_id
_entity_poly.type
_entity_poly.pdbx_seq_one_letter_code
_entity_poly.pdbx_strand_id
1 'polypeptide(L)'
;MARDLLSEHPGHAARRGVALGDGQHDLGPHPARNAAGSAGEPPRHRAVHGAARGAPAHAARKRGSSHAARKDRFRITAMTQSPRHDRETGICRSSLDVPAIRNLMLLTTVHFQVFPSALPRALVPVMLAGLLVACVSDTIPVTTDEPLRVELPGTTPALEPGSALEREHQRLIRSFGGEYRAPRLQALLSEIANRLRLVSDRPNETYRVTILNSPSVNAFALPNGYVYVTRGLLALANDTAEAASVIAHEIAHVTGRHALERAELESRSVLVSRVHSEVLANPGASRLMRDQGRIALASFSRQQEIDADELGVRAIAKAGYEAHGAVRFLVALDRTSRMRNSVEDSNVSEKNDILSTHPTTPERLDRAIAVARQFGAPGVGEANRMQWLQAINGIAYGEDANQGLIRGRSFLHPRLRFTFDAPEGFALENSPHAILGVSPGGTEALRLDSSRGEADRPLKALLALNPIEGIAITDLQDTTVGNLPAAMGLARGPDWTFRVVLIRVGENVFRFIFAAQNLSAEADQRFLAVVNSFRQLSEDEAKRLRGQRIGLMMARAGDRPEDLVVAHMPNVPQGLERFYVLNGLTPDDMLVPGQQYKIIVGG
;
A
#
# COMPACT_ATOMS: atom_id res chain seq x y z
N MET A 1 -3.20 48.22 -39.10
CA MET A 1 -4.61 48.10 -39.54
C MET A 1 -5.32 47.35 -38.42
N ALA A 2 -6.04 47.98 -37.48
CA ALA A 2 -7.31 48.72 -37.62
C ALA A 2 -8.43 47.79 -38.10
N ARG A 3 -9.63 47.69 -37.50
CA ARG A 3 -10.32 48.34 -36.34
C ARG A 3 -11.41 47.34 -35.86
N ASP A 4 -11.67 47.11 -34.57
CA ASP A 4 -12.54 47.84 -33.62
C ASP A 4 -14.06 47.86 -33.92
N LEU A 5 -14.83 48.04 -32.83
CA LEU A 5 -16.28 48.31 -32.69
C LEU A 5 -17.18 47.06 -32.49
N LEU A 6 -18.10 46.98 -31.50
CA LEU A 6 -18.51 47.96 -30.48
C LEU A 6 -19.05 47.29 -29.19
N SER A 7 -18.81 47.97 -28.06
CA SER A 7 -19.48 47.80 -26.76
C SER A 7 -20.75 48.65 -26.67
N GLU A 8 -21.71 48.34 -25.78
CA GLU A 8 -22.41 49.40 -25.01
C GLU A 8 -23.15 48.93 -23.72
N HIS A 9 -22.75 49.53 -22.61
CA HIS A 9 -23.52 49.89 -21.41
C HIS A 9 -23.27 51.41 -21.24
N PRO A 10 -24.19 52.27 -20.73
CA PRO A 10 -24.29 52.44 -19.26
C PRO A 10 -25.59 53.12 -18.71
N GLY A 11 -25.62 53.37 -17.39
CA GLY A 11 -26.41 54.44 -16.74
C GLY A 11 -27.43 53.95 -15.69
N HIS A 12 -27.23 54.14 -14.37
CA HIS A 12 -27.55 55.35 -13.56
C HIS A 12 -29.06 55.60 -13.36
N ALA A 13 -29.61 56.04 -12.22
CA ALA A 13 -29.11 56.49 -10.90
C ALA A 13 -30.32 56.62 -9.91
N ALA A 14 -30.24 56.89 -8.59
CA ALA A 14 -29.27 56.65 -7.49
C ALA A 14 -29.83 57.28 -6.17
N ARG A 15 -29.27 56.94 -4.97
CA ARG A 15 -29.41 57.67 -3.66
C ARG A 15 -30.80 57.56 -2.97
N ARG A 16 -31.03 57.69 -1.65
CA ARG A 16 -30.34 57.88 -0.32
C ARG A 16 -31.34 57.29 0.73
N GLY A 17 -31.07 56.93 1.99
CA GLY A 17 -29.93 57.07 2.92
C GLY A 17 -30.35 57.72 4.26
N VAL A 18 -29.96 57.13 5.42
CA VAL A 18 -29.89 57.77 6.78
C VAL A 18 -31.26 58.01 7.50
N ALA A 19 -31.49 57.86 8.82
CA ALA A 19 -30.85 57.15 9.96
C ALA A 19 -31.72 57.21 11.26
N LEU A 20 -31.32 56.48 12.33
CA LEU A 20 -31.48 56.73 13.79
C LEU A 20 -32.89 56.90 14.44
N GLY A 21 -33.04 56.44 15.70
CA GLY A 21 -34.02 56.98 16.65
C GLY A 21 -34.56 56.02 17.73
N ASP A 22 -34.19 56.25 19.00
CA ASP A 22 -34.53 55.52 20.23
C ASP A 22 -36.02 55.55 20.67
N GLY A 23 -36.39 54.75 21.69
CA GLY A 23 -37.63 54.92 22.47
C GLY A 23 -37.98 53.75 23.42
N GLN A 24 -38.39 54.03 24.66
CA GLN A 24 -38.49 53.06 25.77
C GLN A 24 -39.78 53.26 26.63
N HIS A 25 -40.04 52.32 27.56
CA HIS A 25 -41.03 52.29 28.67
C HIS A 25 -42.38 51.55 28.48
N ASP A 26 -43.09 51.05 29.51
CA ASP A 26 -42.75 50.40 30.82
C ASP A 26 -44.07 49.93 31.53
N LEU A 27 -43.96 49.24 32.68
CA LEU A 27 -44.93 48.95 33.76
C LEU A 27 -45.73 47.62 33.74
N GLY A 28 -45.71 46.92 34.90
CA GLY A 28 -46.39 45.64 35.21
C GLY A 28 -47.74 45.79 35.95
N PRO A 29 -48.10 45.02 37.03
CA PRO A 29 -47.27 44.12 37.86
C PRO A 29 -47.89 42.76 38.32
N HIS A 30 -47.03 42.00 39.02
CA HIS A 30 -47.18 40.94 40.07
C HIS A 30 -48.54 40.69 40.81
N PRO A 31 -48.78 39.48 41.41
CA PRO A 31 -48.06 39.02 42.63
C PRO A 31 -47.76 37.51 42.80
N ALA A 32 -47.00 37.20 43.86
CA ALA A 32 -46.57 35.87 44.30
C ALA A 32 -47.13 35.49 45.70
N ARG A 33 -46.98 34.23 46.14
CA ARG A 33 -47.06 33.87 47.58
C ARG A 33 -46.22 32.64 47.96
N ASN A 34 -45.72 32.67 49.20
CA ASN A 34 -44.67 31.82 49.78
C ASN A 34 -45.17 30.50 50.40
N ALA A 35 -44.25 29.53 50.56
CA ALA A 35 -43.85 28.86 51.83
C ALA A 35 -43.30 27.43 51.56
N ALA A 36 -42.44 26.77 52.35
CA ALA A 36 -41.35 27.06 53.29
C ALA A 36 -41.17 25.82 54.20
N GLY A 37 -39.92 25.34 54.39
CA GLY A 37 -39.53 24.28 55.33
C GLY A 37 -39.70 22.83 54.84
N SER A 38 -39.08 21.80 55.45
CA SER A 38 -37.94 21.72 56.39
C SER A 38 -37.69 20.24 56.76
N ALA A 39 -36.42 19.80 56.82
CA ALA A 39 -35.90 18.60 57.52
C ALA A 39 -36.37 17.17 57.10
N GLY A 40 -35.43 16.20 57.16
CA GLY A 40 -35.76 14.76 57.19
C GLY A 40 -34.77 13.80 56.50
N GLU A 41 -33.72 13.38 57.20
CA GLU A 41 -32.86 12.21 56.87
C GLU A 41 -32.75 11.33 58.15
N PRO A 42 -32.39 10.03 58.11
CA PRO A 42 -32.80 8.90 57.25
C PRO A 42 -33.68 7.90 58.08
N PRO A 43 -33.76 6.59 57.72
CA PRO A 43 -32.95 5.64 58.50
C PRO A 43 -32.34 4.45 57.71
N ARG A 44 -31.38 3.76 58.35
CA ARG A 44 -30.74 2.51 57.90
C ARG A 44 -31.26 1.29 58.69
N HIS A 45 -31.37 0.13 58.05
CA HIS A 45 -31.29 -1.24 58.62
C HIS A 45 -30.89 -2.18 57.45
N ARG A 46 -29.89 -3.08 57.43
CA ARG A 46 -29.24 -4.02 58.39
C ARG A 46 -30.21 -5.01 59.06
N ALA A 47 -30.00 -6.34 59.06
CA ALA A 47 -28.97 -7.22 58.46
C ALA A 47 -29.35 -8.72 58.65
N VAL A 48 -28.37 -9.66 58.54
CA VAL A 48 -28.30 -11.02 59.17
C VAL A 48 -29.01 -12.16 58.39
N HIS A 49 -28.51 -13.39 58.16
CA HIS A 49 -27.23 -14.15 58.29
C HIS A 49 -27.24 -15.31 57.23
N GLY A 50 -26.18 -16.07 56.92
CA GLY A 50 -24.77 -16.09 57.36
C GLY A 50 -24.06 -17.44 57.05
N ALA A 51 -22.74 -17.53 57.35
CA ALA A 51 -21.86 -18.74 57.34
C ALA A 51 -21.64 -19.45 55.98
N ALA A 52 -20.54 -20.16 55.65
CA ALA A 52 -19.22 -20.48 56.24
C ALA A 52 -18.34 -21.10 55.10
N ARG A 53 -17.02 -21.36 55.14
CA ARG A 53 -15.86 -21.21 56.07
C ARG A 53 -14.57 -21.43 55.22
N GLY A 54 -13.38 -21.05 55.71
CA GLY A 54 -12.10 -21.72 55.33
C GLY A 54 -10.98 -20.86 54.70
N ALA A 55 -10.01 -20.45 55.53
CA ALA A 55 -8.64 -20.13 55.12
C ALA A 55 -7.70 -21.25 55.59
N PRO A 56 -6.40 -21.26 55.22
CA PRO A 56 -5.45 -20.45 55.99
C PRO A 56 -4.38 -19.74 55.14
N ALA A 57 -3.61 -18.88 55.81
CA ALA A 57 -2.55 -18.06 55.23
C ALA A 57 -1.14 -18.64 55.50
N HIS A 58 -0.14 -18.13 54.79
CA HIS A 58 1.19 -17.92 55.38
C HIS A 58 1.84 -16.64 54.83
N ALA A 59 2.51 -15.90 55.71
CA ALA A 59 3.16 -14.62 55.39
C ALA A 59 4.65 -14.65 55.77
N ALA A 60 5.49 -13.98 54.99
CA ALA A 60 6.87 -13.68 55.37
C ALA A 60 7.32 -12.28 54.88
N ARG A 61 7.50 -11.40 55.86
CA ARG A 61 8.32 -10.15 55.86
C ARG A 61 9.77 -10.43 55.36
N LYS A 62 10.66 -9.48 55.00
CA LYS A 62 10.86 -8.05 55.39
C LYS A 62 12.06 -7.41 54.60
N ARG A 63 12.14 -6.06 54.60
CA ARG A 63 13.31 -5.17 54.29
C ARG A 63 13.78 -5.13 52.81
N GLY A 64 14.32 -4.04 52.24
CA GLY A 64 14.37 -2.63 52.69
C GLY A 64 15.63 -1.85 52.26
N SER A 65 15.47 -0.66 51.62
CA SER A 65 16.50 0.36 51.27
C SER A 65 17.55 -0.05 50.20
N SER A 66 18.31 0.84 49.51
CA SER A 66 18.15 2.24 49.05
C SER A 66 19.34 2.61 48.12
N HIS A 67 19.40 3.85 47.62
CA HIS A 67 20.57 4.54 46.99
C HIS A 67 20.95 4.28 45.51
N ALA A 68 20.49 5.21 44.66
CA ALA A 68 21.28 6.21 43.93
C ALA A 68 22.57 5.82 43.14
N ALA A 69 22.46 6.03 41.82
CA ALA A 69 23.40 6.77 40.95
C ALA A 69 24.87 6.34 40.78
N ARG A 70 25.23 6.00 39.51
CA ARG A 70 26.44 6.56 38.88
C ARG A 70 26.29 6.71 37.37
N LYS A 71 26.81 7.82 36.84
CA LYS A 71 27.08 8.04 35.40
C LYS A 71 28.45 7.49 35.09
N ASP A 72 28.63 6.84 33.94
CA ASP A 72 29.95 6.70 33.32
C ASP A 72 29.98 7.32 31.92
N ARG A 73 30.94 8.23 31.74
CA ARG A 73 31.39 8.73 30.45
C ARG A 73 32.65 7.96 30.10
N PHE A 74 32.76 7.43 28.88
CA PHE A 74 34.07 7.11 28.32
C PHE A 74 34.42 8.07 27.18
N ARG A 75 35.65 8.58 27.24
CA ARG A 75 36.26 9.54 26.33
C ARG A 75 37.68 9.02 26.11
N ILE A 76 38.02 8.63 24.89
CA ILE A 76 39.41 8.28 24.55
C ILE A 76 39.85 9.16 23.37
N THR A 77 41.10 9.60 23.48
CA THR A 77 41.71 10.69 22.72
C THR A 77 42.26 10.19 21.38
N ALA A 78 42.34 11.09 20.40
CA ALA A 78 43.04 10.82 19.15
C ALA A 78 44.56 10.65 19.36
N MET A 79 45.19 9.81 18.54
CA MET A 79 46.61 9.92 18.24
C MET A 79 46.84 9.88 16.73
N THR A 80 47.56 10.90 16.25
CA THR A 80 48.03 11.06 14.89
C THR A 80 49.24 10.18 14.61
N GLN A 81 49.34 9.59 13.42
CA GLN A 81 50.57 9.58 12.64
C GLN A 81 50.34 9.13 11.19
N SER A 82 51.03 9.80 10.27
CA SER A 82 51.25 9.38 8.88
C SER A 82 52.75 9.49 8.62
N PRO A 83 53.30 8.61 7.78
CA PRO A 83 54.23 9.08 6.75
C PRO A 83 53.89 8.55 5.35
N ARG A 84 54.73 8.93 4.38
CA ARG A 84 54.51 8.91 2.92
C ARG A 84 55.20 7.75 2.21
N HIS A 85 54.77 7.52 0.94
CA HIS A 85 55.52 6.95 -0.20
C HIS A 85 56.05 5.49 -0.03
N ASP A 86 55.97 4.62 -1.04
CA ASP A 86 56.54 4.79 -2.38
C ASP A 86 55.73 4.15 -3.53
N ARG A 87 56.19 4.39 -4.77
CA ARG A 87 55.78 3.67 -5.98
C ARG A 87 56.62 2.40 -6.15
N GLU A 88 56.05 1.30 -6.65
CA GLU A 88 56.47 0.70 -7.93
C GLU A 88 55.63 -0.52 -8.36
N THR A 89 55.86 -0.96 -9.60
CA THR A 89 55.13 -1.98 -10.35
C THR A 89 55.48 -3.41 -9.94
N GLY A 90 54.50 -4.33 -9.95
CA GLY A 90 54.75 -5.77 -9.80
C GLY A 90 53.60 -6.63 -10.30
N ILE A 91 53.77 -7.24 -11.48
CA ILE A 91 52.88 -8.30 -11.98
C ILE A 91 53.18 -9.58 -11.21
N CYS A 92 52.18 -10.24 -10.61
CA CYS A 92 52.31 -11.65 -10.23
C CYS A 92 50.97 -12.39 -10.33
N ARG A 93 51.01 -13.57 -10.96
CA ARG A 93 49.95 -14.59 -10.93
C ARG A 93 50.15 -15.45 -9.67
N SER A 94 49.09 -15.79 -8.94
CA SER A 94 48.95 -17.13 -8.33
C SER A 94 47.59 -17.34 -7.67
N SER A 95 47.01 -18.50 -7.97
CA SER A 95 46.14 -19.35 -7.14
C SER A 95 45.87 -18.94 -5.68
N LEU A 96 44.60 -19.07 -5.26
CA LEU A 96 44.24 -19.36 -3.88
C LEU A 96 43.28 -20.55 -3.82
N ASP A 97 43.70 -21.60 -3.12
CA ASP A 97 42.90 -22.75 -2.73
C ASP A 97 41.81 -22.38 -1.71
N VAL A 98 40.71 -23.13 -1.71
CA VAL A 98 39.74 -23.14 -0.59
C VAL A 98 39.49 -24.59 -0.18
N PRO A 99 39.79 -24.99 1.08
CA PRO A 99 39.70 -26.37 1.50
C PRO A 99 38.29 -26.82 1.90
N ALA A 100 38.09 -28.13 1.75
CA ALA A 100 36.89 -28.91 2.02
C ALA A 100 36.13 -28.60 3.33
N ILE A 101 34.80 -28.58 3.23
CA ILE A 101 33.89 -28.96 4.33
C ILE A 101 33.33 -30.35 4.04
N ARG A 102 33.38 -31.23 5.04
CA ARG A 102 33.11 -32.67 4.96
C ARG A 102 32.00 -33.05 5.96
N ASN A 103 31.21 -34.06 5.59
CA ASN A 103 30.11 -34.70 6.35
C ASN A 103 28.78 -33.94 6.40
N LEU A 104 27.77 -34.48 5.70
CA LEU A 104 26.70 -35.26 6.37
C LEU A 104 25.97 -36.15 5.35
N MET A 105 26.27 -37.45 5.34
CA MET A 105 25.44 -38.47 4.69
C MET A 105 24.65 -39.21 5.76
N LEU A 106 23.34 -39.35 5.58
CA LEU A 106 22.51 -40.30 6.33
C LEU A 106 21.51 -40.94 5.36
N LEU A 107 21.36 -42.25 5.49
CA LEU A 107 20.80 -43.13 4.46
C LEU A 107 19.26 -43.11 4.42
N THR A 108 18.70 -43.29 3.22
CA THR A 108 17.45 -44.04 3.04
C THR A 108 17.67 -45.14 1.98
N THR A 109 17.44 -46.38 2.39
CA THR A 109 17.73 -47.59 1.59
C THR A 109 16.48 -48.07 0.86
N VAL A 110 16.47 -47.98 -0.47
CA VAL A 110 15.41 -48.60 -1.29
C VAL A 110 15.83 -50.02 -1.67
N HIS A 111 15.06 -51.01 -1.23
CA HIS A 111 15.29 -52.42 -1.57
C HIS A 111 14.80 -52.71 -3.00
N PHE A 112 15.70 -53.09 -3.90
CA PHE A 112 15.33 -53.76 -5.15
C PHE A 112 15.32 -55.27 -4.95
N GLN A 113 14.18 -55.91 -5.16
CA GLN A 113 14.08 -57.37 -5.21
C GLN A 113 14.65 -57.90 -6.53
N VAL A 114 15.46 -58.96 -6.43
CA VAL A 114 16.07 -59.64 -7.57
C VAL A 114 15.20 -60.83 -7.96
N PHE A 115 14.79 -60.89 -9.24
CA PHE A 115 14.29 -62.11 -9.87
C PHE A 115 15.21 -62.51 -11.04
N PRO A 116 15.50 -63.81 -11.24
CA PRO A 116 16.55 -64.24 -12.16
C PRO A 116 16.06 -64.56 -13.58
N SER A 117 17.00 -64.44 -14.52
CA SER A 117 17.14 -65.21 -15.79
C SER A 117 15.94 -65.30 -16.76
N ALA A 118 16.06 -64.67 -17.93
CA ALA A 118 16.47 -65.34 -19.19
C ALA A 118 15.91 -64.64 -20.45
N LEU A 119 16.74 -63.88 -21.18
CA LEU A 119 16.56 -63.55 -22.61
C LEU A 119 17.92 -63.19 -23.25
N PRO A 120 18.10 -63.35 -24.58
CA PRO A 120 19.43 -63.48 -25.19
C PRO A 120 20.12 -62.14 -25.48
N ARG A 121 21.46 -62.15 -25.40
CA ARG A 121 22.39 -61.00 -25.51
C ARG A 121 22.48 -60.31 -26.90
N ALA A 122 21.51 -60.48 -27.79
CA ALA A 122 21.65 -60.16 -29.22
C ALA A 122 20.99 -58.85 -29.72
N LEU A 123 20.27 -58.09 -28.89
CA LEU A 123 19.52 -56.89 -29.33
C LEU A 123 19.90 -55.57 -28.63
N VAL A 124 20.80 -55.59 -27.65
CA VAL A 124 21.27 -54.37 -26.97
C VAL A 124 22.08 -53.40 -27.88
N PRO A 125 22.96 -53.83 -28.80
CA PRO A 125 23.80 -52.88 -29.55
C PRO A 125 23.02 -52.08 -30.60
N VAL A 126 21.84 -52.55 -31.04
CA VAL A 126 21.03 -51.86 -32.07
C VAL A 126 20.22 -50.72 -31.48
N MET A 127 19.67 -50.85 -30.26
CA MET A 127 19.01 -49.73 -29.58
C MET A 127 19.99 -48.63 -29.16
N LEU A 128 21.22 -48.98 -28.76
CA LEU A 128 22.21 -47.99 -28.32
C LEU A 128 22.77 -47.16 -29.49
N ALA A 129 22.84 -47.74 -30.70
CA ALA A 129 23.19 -46.99 -31.91
C ALA A 129 22.09 -46.00 -32.34
N GLY A 130 20.81 -46.38 -32.21
CA GLY A 130 19.67 -45.50 -32.52
C GLY A 130 19.61 -44.25 -31.63
N LEU A 131 19.93 -44.39 -30.34
CA LEU A 131 19.98 -43.28 -29.38
C LEU A 131 21.16 -42.32 -29.58
N LEU A 132 22.26 -42.75 -30.22
CA LEU A 132 23.41 -41.89 -30.48
C LEU A 132 23.28 -41.08 -31.79
N VAL A 133 22.49 -41.55 -32.76
CA VAL A 133 22.22 -40.80 -34.01
C VAL A 133 21.18 -39.69 -33.81
N ALA A 134 20.27 -39.85 -32.84
CA ALA A 134 19.27 -38.82 -32.51
C ALA A 134 19.86 -37.52 -31.91
N CYS A 135 21.13 -37.51 -31.50
CA CYS A 135 21.77 -36.36 -30.84
C CYS A 135 22.57 -35.44 -31.79
N VAL A 136 22.52 -35.64 -33.12
CA VAL A 136 23.43 -34.99 -34.08
C VAL A 136 22.70 -34.20 -35.18
N SER A 137 21.40 -33.92 -35.05
CA SER A 137 20.65 -33.20 -36.11
C SER A 137 19.68 -32.10 -35.65
N ASP A 138 19.66 -31.74 -34.37
CA ASP A 138 19.05 -30.49 -33.91
C ASP A 138 20.13 -29.50 -33.43
N THR A 139 20.93 -28.99 -34.38
CA THR A 139 21.53 -27.67 -34.20
C THR A 139 20.42 -26.64 -34.29
N ILE A 140 19.64 -26.49 -33.22
CA ILE A 140 18.80 -25.31 -33.00
C ILE A 140 19.76 -24.13 -33.17
N PRO A 141 19.51 -23.21 -34.13
CA PRO A 141 20.30 -22.01 -34.22
C PRO A 141 20.01 -21.22 -32.95
N VAL A 142 20.93 -21.29 -31.98
CA VAL A 142 21.04 -20.25 -30.97
C VAL A 142 21.48 -19.02 -31.73
N THR A 143 20.49 -18.28 -32.24
CA THR A 143 20.69 -16.87 -32.54
C THR A 143 21.20 -16.28 -31.24
N THR A 144 22.43 -15.77 -31.29
CA THR A 144 22.86 -14.80 -30.28
C THR A 144 22.06 -13.54 -30.56
N ASP A 145 20.79 -13.56 -30.16
CA ASP A 145 20.00 -12.34 -30.01
C ASP A 145 20.86 -11.41 -29.16
N GLU A 146 21.18 -10.24 -29.70
CA GLU A 146 21.80 -9.21 -28.87
C GLU A 146 20.92 -9.02 -27.64
N PRO A 147 21.51 -8.91 -26.43
CA PRO A 147 20.72 -8.67 -25.23
C PRO A 147 19.86 -7.43 -25.48
N LEU A 148 18.54 -7.60 -25.38
CA LEU A 148 17.53 -6.66 -25.87
C LEU A 148 17.90 -5.23 -25.46
N ARG A 149 18.45 -4.46 -26.40
CA ARG A 149 18.84 -3.07 -26.15
C ARG A 149 17.57 -2.24 -26.07
N VAL A 150 16.96 -2.20 -24.88
CA VAL A 150 15.93 -1.19 -24.58
C VAL A 150 16.65 0.15 -24.53
N GLU A 151 16.66 0.85 -25.68
CA GLU A 151 17.01 2.26 -25.74
C GLU A 151 15.99 3.03 -24.91
N LEU A 152 16.45 3.57 -23.77
CA LEU A 152 15.67 4.51 -22.98
C LEU A 152 15.39 5.73 -23.89
N PRO A 153 14.12 6.08 -24.18
CA PRO A 153 13.83 7.22 -25.02
C PRO A 153 14.35 8.48 -24.34
N GLY A 154 15.12 9.28 -25.07
CA GLY A 154 15.76 10.50 -24.55
C GLY A 154 14.78 11.59 -24.08
N THR A 155 13.48 11.38 -24.22
CA THR A 155 12.38 12.12 -23.59
C THR A 155 11.27 11.13 -23.20
N THR A 156 10.51 11.42 -22.14
CA THR A 156 9.25 10.72 -21.86
C THR A 156 8.36 10.75 -23.11
N PRO A 157 8.02 9.60 -23.71
CA PRO A 157 7.14 9.57 -24.88
C PRO A 157 5.74 10.05 -24.50
N ALA A 158 5.08 10.77 -25.40
CA ALA A 158 3.71 11.24 -25.20
C ALA A 158 2.72 10.05 -25.16
N LEU A 159 1.66 10.21 -24.36
CA LEU A 159 0.54 9.26 -24.28
C LEU A 159 -0.40 9.48 -25.46
N GLU A 160 0.02 9.05 -26.65
CA GLU A 160 -0.81 9.17 -27.84
C GLU A 160 -2.11 8.35 -27.66
N PRO A 161 -3.29 8.92 -27.95
CA PRO A 161 -4.58 8.25 -27.75
C PRO A 161 -4.65 6.90 -28.47
N GLY A 162 -4.91 5.83 -27.73
CA GLY A 162 -4.97 4.48 -28.29
C GLY A 162 -3.61 3.83 -28.59
N SER A 163 -2.49 4.42 -28.16
CA SER A 163 -1.19 3.75 -28.18
C SER A 163 -1.13 2.55 -27.21
N ALA A 164 -0.14 1.66 -27.40
CA ALA A 164 0.11 0.57 -26.47
C ALA A 164 0.55 1.09 -25.09
N LEU A 165 1.41 2.11 -25.09
CA LEU A 165 1.87 2.83 -23.91
C LEU A 165 0.71 3.41 -23.11
N GLU A 166 -0.24 4.11 -23.75
CA GLU A 166 -1.40 4.66 -23.04
C GLU A 166 -2.29 3.56 -22.46
N ARG A 167 -2.50 2.45 -23.18
CA ARG A 167 -3.25 1.30 -22.61
C ARG A 167 -2.58 0.70 -21.37
N GLU A 168 -1.25 0.65 -21.36
CA GLU A 168 -0.46 0.15 -20.23
C GLU A 168 -0.45 1.14 -19.06
N HIS A 169 -0.19 2.42 -19.31
CA HIS A 169 -0.28 3.51 -18.34
C HIS A 169 -1.63 3.52 -17.64
N GLN A 170 -2.73 3.47 -18.40
CA GLN A 170 -4.08 3.38 -17.86
C GLN A 170 -4.35 2.07 -17.11
N ARG A 171 -3.73 0.94 -17.48
CA ARG A 171 -3.85 -0.32 -16.75
C ARG A 171 -3.17 -0.23 -15.38
N LEU A 172 -1.95 0.31 -15.33
CA LEU A 172 -1.18 0.52 -14.09
C LEU A 172 -1.90 1.51 -13.17
N ILE A 173 -2.32 2.66 -13.69
CA ILE A 173 -3.08 3.65 -12.91
C ILE A 173 -4.35 3.03 -12.32
N ARG A 174 -5.08 2.24 -13.11
CA ARG A 174 -6.28 1.53 -12.62
C ARG A 174 -6.00 0.52 -11.53
N SER A 175 -4.86 -0.20 -11.53
CA SER A 175 -4.55 -1.15 -10.45
C SER A 175 -4.20 -0.49 -9.11
N PHE A 176 -3.95 0.83 -9.08
CA PHE A 176 -3.66 1.61 -7.87
C PHE A 176 -4.69 2.70 -7.57
N GLY A 177 -5.96 2.49 -7.91
CA GLY A 177 -7.05 3.39 -7.53
C GLY A 177 -7.40 4.50 -8.53
N GLY A 178 -6.69 4.58 -9.65
CA GLY A 178 -6.76 5.72 -10.55
C GLY A 178 -5.74 6.81 -10.18
N GLU A 179 -5.70 7.86 -11.00
CA GLU A 179 -4.87 9.04 -10.77
C GLU A 179 -5.43 9.88 -9.61
N TYR A 180 -4.58 10.24 -8.65
CA TYR A 180 -4.95 11.10 -7.54
C TYR A 180 -4.68 12.58 -7.86
N ARG A 181 -5.74 13.37 -8.01
CA ARG A 181 -5.63 14.78 -8.41
C ARG A 181 -5.31 15.69 -7.22
N ALA A 182 -4.04 16.02 -7.05
CA ALA A 182 -3.55 17.01 -6.09
C ALA A 182 -2.65 18.06 -6.78
N PRO A 183 -3.20 19.10 -7.46
CA PRO A 183 -2.43 19.98 -8.36
C PRO A 183 -1.21 20.67 -7.72
N ARG A 184 -1.31 21.09 -6.45
CA ARG A 184 -0.18 21.71 -5.71
C ARG A 184 0.97 20.72 -5.48
N LEU A 185 0.64 19.51 -5.05
CA LEU A 185 1.59 18.42 -4.82
C LEU A 185 2.20 17.93 -6.14
N GLN A 186 1.38 17.80 -7.19
CA GLN A 186 1.83 17.45 -8.53
C GLN A 186 2.84 18.46 -9.09
N ALA A 187 2.61 19.76 -8.88
CA ALA A 187 3.57 20.79 -9.29
C ALA A 187 4.91 20.65 -8.55
N LEU A 188 4.87 20.47 -7.22
CA LEU A 188 6.07 20.29 -6.39
C LEU A 188 6.87 19.02 -6.76
N LEU A 189 6.18 17.90 -7.00
CA LEU A 189 6.81 16.66 -7.48
C LEU A 189 7.43 16.81 -8.87
N SER A 190 6.80 17.59 -9.76
CA SER A 190 7.33 17.89 -11.09
C SER A 190 8.57 18.79 -11.02
N GLU A 191 8.61 19.74 -10.08
CA GLU A 191 9.77 20.57 -9.80
C GLU A 191 10.95 19.72 -9.28
N ILE A 192 10.69 18.84 -8.30
CA ILE A 192 11.67 17.90 -7.75
C ILE A 192 12.26 17.02 -8.86
N ALA A 193 11.40 16.36 -9.65
CA ALA A 193 11.85 15.50 -10.76
C ALA A 193 12.67 16.27 -11.81
N ASN A 194 12.31 17.53 -12.11
CA ASN A 194 13.07 18.37 -13.02
C ASN A 194 14.43 18.80 -12.45
N ARG A 195 14.53 19.08 -11.15
CA ARG A 195 15.82 19.37 -10.47
C ARG A 195 16.74 18.15 -10.47
N LEU A 196 16.20 16.96 -10.22
CA LEU A 196 16.94 15.70 -10.26
C LEU A 196 17.44 15.36 -11.68
N ARG A 197 16.59 15.56 -12.70
CA ARG A 197 16.98 15.45 -14.12
C ARG A 197 18.21 16.31 -14.44
N LEU A 198 18.20 17.58 -14.02
CA LEU A 198 19.26 18.53 -14.37
C LEU A 198 20.64 18.18 -13.80
N VAL A 199 20.72 17.27 -12.81
CA VAL A 199 21.97 16.81 -12.19
C VAL A 199 22.28 15.33 -12.44
N SER A 200 21.45 14.66 -13.26
CA SER A 200 21.70 13.29 -13.70
C SER A 200 22.72 13.25 -14.84
N ASP A 201 23.31 12.08 -15.08
CA ASP A 201 24.21 11.86 -16.22
C ASP A 201 23.45 11.81 -17.56
N ARG A 202 22.12 11.97 -17.54
CA ARG A 202 21.20 11.84 -18.68
C ARG A 202 20.24 13.05 -18.73
N PRO A 203 20.73 14.30 -18.71
CA PRO A 203 19.90 15.48 -18.45
C PRO A 203 18.84 15.78 -19.52
N ASN A 204 18.93 15.15 -20.70
CA ASN A 204 17.92 15.26 -21.74
C ASN A 204 16.65 14.44 -21.42
N GLU A 205 16.78 13.33 -20.69
CA GLU A 205 15.65 12.46 -20.31
C GLU A 205 14.65 13.23 -19.46
N THR A 206 13.40 13.31 -19.89
CA THR A 206 12.32 13.84 -19.05
C THR A 206 11.72 12.74 -18.18
N TYR A 207 11.30 13.12 -16.98
CA TYR A 207 10.55 12.25 -16.06
C TYR A 207 9.17 12.86 -15.78
N ARG A 208 8.11 12.05 -15.92
CA ARG A 208 6.74 12.45 -15.62
C ARG A 208 6.25 11.73 -14.37
N VAL A 209 6.09 12.48 -13.28
CA VAL A 209 5.53 11.95 -12.03
C VAL A 209 4.00 11.88 -12.13
N THR A 210 3.40 10.76 -11.74
CA THR A 210 1.96 10.56 -11.59
C THR A 210 1.62 10.12 -10.18
N ILE A 211 0.69 10.81 -9.52
CA ILE A 211 0.22 10.41 -8.19
C ILE A 211 -0.86 9.34 -8.31
N LEU A 212 -0.69 8.22 -7.60
CA LEU A 212 -1.62 7.10 -7.57
C LEU A 212 -2.56 7.16 -6.35
N ASN A 213 -3.85 6.87 -6.55
CA ASN A 213 -4.89 6.91 -5.52
C ASN A 213 -4.93 5.64 -4.63
N SER A 214 -3.76 5.21 -4.17
CA SER A 214 -3.61 4.05 -3.28
C SER A 214 -3.21 4.48 -1.85
N PRO A 215 -3.78 3.85 -0.79
CA PRO A 215 -3.32 4.01 0.59
C PRO A 215 -1.92 3.43 0.83
N SER A 216 -1.46 2.52 -0.02
CA SER A 216 -0.20 1.79 0.14
C SER A 216 1.00 2.72 0.07
N VAL A 217 2.11 2.34 0.70
CA VAL A 217 3.37 3.09 0.59
C VAL A 217 4.14 2.50 -0.59
N ASN A 218 4.06 3.12 -1.77
CA ASN A 218 4.76 2.62 -2.95
C ASN A 218 5.18 3.73 -3.93
N ALA A 219 6.29 3.50 -4.62
CA ALA A 219 6.74 4.24 -5.78
C ALA A 219 7.39 3.26 -6.78
N PHE A 220 7.37 3.59 -8.07
CA PHE A 220 8.13 2.86 -9.09
C PHE A 220 8.36 3.74 -10.31
N ALA A 221 9.52 3.59 -10.96
CA ALA A 221 9.76 4.16 -12.28
C ALA A 221 9.78 3.10 -13.41
N LEU A 222 9.40 3.54 -14.60
CA LEU A 222 9.46 2.76 -15.83
C LEU A 222 10.60 3.28 -16.75
N PRO A 223 11.20 2.41 -17.59
CA PRO A 223 12.25 2.78 -18.56
C PRO A 223 11.89 3.91 -19.55
N ASN A 224 10.60 4.21 -19.70
CA ASN A 224 10.09 5.29 -20.55
C ASN A 224 9.97 6.65 -19.81
N GLY A 225 10.51 6.78 -18.60
CA GLY A 225 10.52 8.03 -17.84
C GLY A 225 9.23 8.32 -17.05
N TYR A 226 8.25 7.41 -17.03
CA TYR A 226 7.11 7.53 -16.13
C TYR A 226 7.50 7.12 -14.71
N VAL A 227 7.23 7.98 -13.73
CA VAL A 227 7.46 7.73 -12.30
C VAL A 227 6.10 7.77 -11.62
N TYR A 228 5.77 6.75 -10.86
CA TYR A 228 4.49 6.64 -10.15
C TYR A 228 4.74 6.67 -8.64
N VAL A 229 3.92 7.42 -7.91
CA VAL A 229 4.06 7.56 -6.46
C VAL A 229 2.69 7.54 -5.80
N THR A 230 2.49 6.71 -4.79
CA THR A 230 1.19 6.62 -4.09
C THR A 230 0.99 7.77 -3.11
N ARG A 231 -0.28 8.15 -2.88
CA ARG A 231 -0.61 9.11 -1.81
C ARG A 231 -0.26 8.60 -0.41
N GLY A 232 -0.25 7.28 -0.18
CA GLY A 232 0.26 6.68 1.07
C GLY A 232 1.75 6.98 1.32
N LEU A 233 2.58 6.87 0.28
CA LEU A 233 4.00 7.23 0.37
C LEU A 233 4.20 8.73 0.59
N LEU A 234 3.46 9.56 -0.16
CA LEU A 234 3.54 11.03 -0.05
C LEU A 234 3.10 11.53 1.33
N ALA A 235 2.15 10.83 1.98
CA ALA A 235 1.75 11.10 3.35
C ALA A 235 2.83 10.75 4.39
N LEU A 236 3.71 9.77 4.10
CA LEU A 236 4.81 9.38 4.99
C LEU A 236 5.95 10.41 4.99
N ALA A 237 6.36 10.89 3.81
CA ALA A 237 7.41 11.89 3.68
C ALA A 237 7.11 13.16 4.49
N ASN A 238 8.12 13.70 5.15
CA ASN A 238 8.01 14.85 6.05
C ASN A 238 8.46 16.17 5.43
N ASP A 239 9.26 16.12 4.35
CA ASP A 239 9.86 17.29 3.73
C ASP A 239 10.22 17.03 2.24
N THR A 240 10.71 18.04 1.52
CA THR A 240 11.04 17.93 0.09
C THR A 240 12.29 17.10 -0.19
N ALA A 241 13.22 16.98 0.75
CA ALA A 241 14.43 16.15 0.60
C ALA A 241 14.10 14.66 0.73
N GLU A 242 13.23 14.30 1.68
CA GLU A 242 12.66 12.95 1.79
C GLU A 242 11.89 12.57 0.51
N ALA A 243 11.01 13.46 0.01
CA ALA A 243 10.30 13.21 -1.24
C ALA A 243 11.22 13.12 -2.48
N ALA A 244 12.24 13.97 -2.55
CA ALA A 244 13.27 13.90 -3.59
C ALA A 244 14.07 12.61 -3.53
N SER A 245 14.35 12.07 -2.34
CA SER A 245 15.10 10.82 -2.19
C SER A 245 14.40 9.63 -2.83
N VAL A 246 13.07 9.56 -2.72
CA VAL A 246 12.26 8.51 -3.36
C VAL A 246 12.31 8.64 -4.87
N ILE A 247 12.05 9.84 -5.42
CA ILE A 247 12.10 10.05 -6.88
C ILE A 247 13.51 9.77 -7.42
N ALA A 248 14.55 10.14 -6.68
CA ALA A 248 15.94 9.88 -7.05
C ALA A 248 16.30 8.38 -7.01
N HIS A 249 15.78 7.63 -6.04
CA HIS A 249 15.92 6.17 -5.95
C HIS A 249 15.27 5.46 -7.14
N GLU A 250 14.04 5.86 -7.50
CA GLU A 250 13.35 5.30 -8.67
C GLU A 250 14.06 5.62 -9.99
N ILE A 251 14.56 6.85 -10.14
CA ILE A 251 15.40 7.23 -11.29
C ILE A 251 16.71 6.43 -11.31
N ALA A 252 17.30 6.12 -10.15
CA ALA A 252 18.50 5.30 -10.04
C ALA A 252 18.27 3.86 -10.54
N HIS A 253 17.12 3.24 -10.28
CA HIS A 253 16.78 1.91 -10.84
C HIS A 253 16.64 1.88 -12.37
N VAL A 254 16.13 2.98 -12.96
CA VAL A 254 16.04 3.12 -14.42
C VAL A 254 17.42 3.36 -15.02
N THR A 255 18.15 4.36 -14.50
CA THR A 255 19.44 4.80 -15.04
C THR A 255 20.58 3.81 -14.80
N GLY A 256 20.56 3.10 -13.66
CA GLY A 256 21.45 1.99 -13.32
C GLY A 256 21.17 0.70 -14.10
N ARG A 257 20.18 0.69 -15.01
CA ARG A 257 19.77 -0.46 -15.83
C ARG A 257 19.23 -1.66 -15.05
N HIS A 258 18.98 -1.55 -13.73
CA HIS A 258 18.42 -2.64 -12.92
C HIS A 258 17.08 -3.14 -13.49
N ALA A 259 16.27 -2.25 -14.08
CA ALA A 259 15.03 -2.61 -14.78
C ALA A 259 15.27 -3.43 -16.08
N LEU A 260 16.37 -3.21 -16.80
CA LEU A 260 16.75 -4.04 -17.95
C LEU A 260 17.28 -5.41 -17.51
N GLU A 261 18.15 -5.43 -16.49
CA GLU A 261 18.67 -6.67 -15.92
C GLU A 261 17.53 -7.56 -15.41
N ARG A 262 16.53 -6.96 -14.76
CA ARG A 262 15.30 -7.65 -14.36
C ARG A 262 14.57 -8.25 -15.57
N ALA A 263 14.36 -7.49 -16.64
CA ALA A 263 13.68 -7.99 -17.84
C ALA A 263 14.46 -9.14 -18.53
N GLU A 264 15.79 -9.09 -18.50
CA GLU A 264 16.65 -10.17 -19.00
C GLU A 264 16.57 -11.42 -18.11
N LEU A 265 16.55 -11.26 -16.78
CA LEU A 265 16.38 -12.36 -15.82
C LEU A 265 14.97 -12.97 -15.88
N GLU A 266 13.92 -12.15 -15.99
CA GLU A 266 12.54 -12.59 -16.19
C GLU A 266 12.40 -13.39 -17.50
N SER A 267 12.95 -12.90 -18.62
CA SER A 267 12.86 -13.60 -19.90
C SER A 267 13.59 -14.95 -19.90
N ARG A 268 14.79 -15.03 -19.29
CA ARG A 268 15.51 -16.29 -19.05
C ARG A 268 14.74 -17.25 -18.13
N SER A 269 14.15 -16.73 -17.04
CA SER A 269 13.37 -17.53 -16.10
C SER A 269 12.10 -18.12 -16.73
N VAL A 270 11.41 -17.37 -17.60
CA VAL A 270 10.28 -17.87 -18.39
C VAL A 270 10.71 -18.99 -19.34
N LEU A 271 11.91 -18.90 -19.94
CA LEU A 271 12.47 -19.95 -20.80
C LEU A 271 12.71 -21.25 -20.02
N VAL A 272 13.37 -21.15 -18.86
CA VAL A 272 13.63 -22.30 -17.95
C VAL A 272 12.34 -22.88 -17.38
N SER A 273 11.35 -22.04 -17.04
CA SER A 273 10.06 -22.49 -16.53
C SER A 273 9.25 -23.29 -17.56
N ARG A 274 9.39 -22.99 -18.86
CA ARG A 274 8.77 -23.79 -19.94
C ARG A 274 9.37 -25.19 -19.99
N VAL A 275 10.70 -25.29 -20.08
CA VAL A 275 11.44 -26.57 -20.09
C VAL A 275 11.14 -27.41 -18.84
N HIS A 276 11.04 -26.79 -17.67
CA HIS A 276 10.71 -27.52 -16.43
C HIS A 276 9.25 -27.98 -16.39
N SER A 277 8.31 -27.19 -16.91
CA SER A 277 6.87 -27.55 -16.95
C SER A 277 6.53 -28.67 -17.93
N GLU A 278 7.38 -28.91 -18.93
CA GLU A 278 7.22 -30.04 -19.87
C GLU A 278 7.78 -31.36 -19.31
N VAL A 279 8.62 -31.31 -18.27
CA VAL A 279 9.27 -32.50 -17.69
C VAL A 279 8.63 -32.96 -16.37
N LEU A 280 8.05 -32.07 -15.56
CA LEU A 280 7.43 -32.41 -14.28
C LEU A 280 5.98 -31.91 -14.17
N ALA A 281 5.04 -32.80 -14.51
CA ALA A 281 3.61 -32.51 -14.54
C ALA A 281 2.97 -32.47 -13.14
N ASN A 282 2.84 -31.29 -12.54
CA ASN A 282 1.89 -31.05 -11.44
C ASN A 282 1.22 -29.67 -11.56
N PRO A 283 -0.01 -29.59 -12.13
CA PRO A 283 -0.65 -28.31 -12.46
C PRO A 283 -0.90 -27.38 -11.27
N GLY A 284 -1.26 -27.91 -10.09
CA GLY A 284 -1.62 -27.11 -8.92
C GLY A 284 -0.42 -26.39 -8.30
N ALA A 285 0.69 -27.11 -8.11
CA ALA A 285 1.95 -26.53 -7.63
C ALA A 285 2.51 -25.47 -8.60
N SER A 286 2.30 -25.67 -9.91
CA SER A 286 2.86 -24.79 -10.95
C SER A 286 2.36 -23.35 -10.91
N ARG A 287 1.11 -23.10 -10.46
CA ARG A 287 0.56 -21.73 -10.40
C ARG A 287 1.08 -20.96 -9.19
N LEU A 288 0.97 -21.54 -8.00
CA LEU A 288 1.49 -20.92 -6.77
C LEU A 288 3.00 -20.67 -6.84
N MET A 289 3.78 -21.62 -7.38
CA MET A 289 5.22 -21.42 -7.59
C MET A 289 5.55 -20.37 -8.67
N ARG A 290 4.68 -20.21 -9.70
CA ARG A 290 4.85 -19.14 -10.69
C ARG A 290 4.55 -17.76 -10.10
N ASP A 291 3.52 -17.61 -9.29
CA ASP A 291 3.19 -16.31 -8.70
C ASP A 291 4.20 -15.92 -7.60
N GLN A 292 4.59 -16.86 -6.74
CA GLN A 292 5.68 -16.65 -5.77
C GLN A 292 7.02 -16.34 -6.48
N GLY A 293 7.32 -17.07 -7.55
CA GLY A 293 8.51 -16.84 -8.38
C GLY A 293 8.51 -15.49 -9.06
N ARG A 294 7.35 -14.99 -9.54
CA ARG A 294 7.22 -13.65 -10.13
C ARG A 294 7.41 -12.54 -9.10
N ILE A 295 6.93 -12.71 -7.87
CA ILE A 295 7.18 -11.73 -6.79
C ILE A 295 8.67 -11.71 -6.42
N ALA A 296 9.32 -12.88 -6.33
CA ALA A 296 10.76 -12.98 -6.06
C ALA A 296 11.65 -12.47 -7.23
N LEU A 297 11.16 -12.51 -8.48
CA LEU A 297 11.80 -11.88 -9.64
C LEU A 297 11.50 -10.38 -9.75
N ALA A 298 10.45 -9.89 -9.10
CA ALA A 298 10.06 -8.48 -9.08
C ALA A 298 10.78 -7.66 -8.00
N SER A 299 11.26 -8.30 -6.93
CA SER A 299 12.11 -7.67 -5.91
C SER A 299 13.53 -7.43 -6.42
N PHE A 300 14.08 -6.24 -6.18
CA PHE A 300 15.47 -5.94 -6.51
C PHE A 300 16.45 -6.69 -5.61
N SER A 301 17.63 -7.02 -6.15
CA SER A 301 18.69 -7.60 -5.35
C SER A 301 19.22 -6.57 -4.33
N ARG A 302 19.77 -7.05 -3.22
CA ARG A 302 20.34 -6.16 -2.18
C ARG A 302 21.39 -5.20 -2.74
N GLN A 303 22.21 -5.65 -3.69
CA GLN A 303 23.22 -4.81 -4.31
C GLN A 303 22.59 -3.70 -5.15
N GLN A 304 21.59 -4.02 -5.99
CA GLN A 304 20.85 -3.03 -6.77
C GLN A 304 20.15 -1.99 -5.89
N GLU A 305 19.62 -2.39 -4.73
CA GLU A 305 19.06 -1.46 -3.73
C GLU A 305 20.13 -0.53 -3.13
N ILE A 306 21.30 -1.07 -2.77
CA ILE A 306 22.42 -0.26 -2.25
C ILE A 306 22.93 0.71 -3.32
N ASP A 307 23.09 0.26 -4.56
CA ASP A 307 23.55 1.08 -5.67
C ASP A 307 22.53 2.20 -5.98
N ALA A 308 21.24 1.89 -5.94
CA ALA A 308 20.16 2.87 -6.09
C ALA A 308 20.09 3.86 -4.91
N ASP A 309 20.25 3.41 -3.66
CA ASP A 309 20.35 4.29 -2.49
C ASP A 309 21.53 5.26 -2.62
N GLU A 310 22.72 4.76 -2.97
CA GLU A 310 23.90 5.61 -3.10
C GLU A 310 23.78 6.64 -4.23
N LEU A 311 23.27 6.22 -5.40
CA LEU A 311 23.02 7.11 -6.54
C LEU A 311 21.94 8.14 -6.19
N GLY A 312 20.87 7.72 -5.50
CA GLY A 312 19.80 8.59 -5.02
C GLY A 312 20.32 9.66 -4.05
N VAL A 313 21.09 9.27 -3.04
CA VAL A 313 21.73 10.21 -2.08
C VAL A 313 22.64 11.21 -2.81
N ARG A 314 23.46 10.74 -3.77
CA ARG A 314 24.31 11.63 -4.58
C ARG A 314 23.49 12.58 -5.46
N ALA A 315 22.39 12.12 -6.04
CA ALA A 315 21.53 12.91 -6.91
C ALA A 315 20.78 14.02 -6.14
N ILE A 316 20.16 13.70 -4.99
CA ILE A 316 19.47 14.72 -4.17
C ILE A 316 20.46 15.80 -3.68
N ALA A 317 21.66 15.39 -3.27
CA ALA A 317 22.69 16.31 -2.81
C ALA A 317 23.19 17.25 -3.94
N LYS A 318 23.46 16.70 -5.13
CA LYS A 318 23.79 17.51 -6.32
C LYS A 318 22.66 18.48 -6.70
N ALA A 319 21.40 18.08 -6.54
CA ALA A 319 20.21 18.91 -6.79
C ALA A 319 19.96 19.98 -5.70
N GLY A 320 20.85 20.09 -4.71
CA GLY A 320 20.79 21.07 -3.62
C GLY A 320 19.89 20.66 -2.44
N TYR A 321 19.30 19.47 -2.45
CA TYR A 321 18.53 18.95 -1.32
C TYR A 321 19.45 18.40 -0.22
N GLU A 322 18.90 18.30 0.99
CA GLU A 322 19.61 17.71 2.13
C GLU A 322 19.84 16.21 1.93
N ALA A 323 21.12 15.79 1.85
CA ALA A 323 21.50 14.39 1.60
C ALA A 323 20.98 13.41 2.66
N HIS A 324 20.80 13.86 3.91
CA HIS A 324 20.23 13.06 5.01
C HIS A 324 18.71 12.85 4.89
N GLY A 325 18.01 13.49 3.95
CA GLY A 325 16.60 13.21 3.65
C GLY A 325 16.36 11.74 3.26
N ALA A 326 17.26 11.15 2.47
CA ALA A 326 17.19 9.71 2.13
C ALA A 326 17.28 8.81 3.37
N VAL A 327 18.18 9.14 4.30
CA VAL A 327 18.35 8.40 5.57
C VAL A 327 17.08 8.49 6.42
N ARG A 328 16.49 9.69 6.55
CA ARG A 328 15.21 9.87 7.27
C ARG A 328 14.09 9.05 6.64
N PHE A 329 14.00 9.05 5.31
CA PHE A 329 12.93 8.33 4.62
C PHE A 329 13.08 6.81 4.76
N LEU A 330 14.29 6.25 4.64
CA LEU A 330 14.55 4.83 4.93
C LEU A 330 14.16 4.44 6.37
N VAL A 331 14.41 5.30 7.35
CA VAL A 331 13.94 5.09 8.75
C VAL A 331 12.41 5.15 8.85
N ALA A 332 11.75 6.03 8.10
CA ALA A 332 10.29 6.11 8.06
C ALA A 332 9.66 4.84 7.46
N LEU A 333 10.27 4.25 6.43
CA LEU A 333 9.87 2.97 5.85
C LEU A 333 10.02 1.82 6.85
N ASP A 334 11.17 1.69 7.52
CA ASP A 334 11.40 0.67 8.55
C ASP A 334 10.41 0.78 9.72
N ARG A 335 10.13 1.99 10.22
CA ARG A 335 9.11 2.20 11.26
C ARG A 335 7.71 1.82 10.78
N THR A 336 7.36 2.14 9.53
CA THR A 336 6.08 1.75 8.92
C THR A 336 5.95 0.23 8.82
N SER A 337 7.03 -0.46 8.43
CA SER A 337 7.10 -1.93 8.39
C SER A 337 6.81 -2.55 9.76
N ARG A 338 7.51 -2.08 10.80
CA ARG A 338 7.35 -2.59 12.17
C ARG A 338 5.94 -2.35 12.71
N MET A 339 5.38 -1.16 12.46
CA MET A 339 4.00 -0.84 12.83
C MET A 339 2.99 -1.75 12.13
N ARG A 340 3.19 -2.09 10.85
CA ARG A 340 2.34 -3.07 10.13
C ARG A 340 2.44 -4.47 10.76
N ASN A 341 3.65 -4.97 10.96
CA ASN A 341 3.90 -6.31 11.47
C ASN A 341 3.46 -6.52 12.93
N SER A 342 3.29 -5.44 13.72
CA SER A 342 2.77 -5.51 15.09
C SER A 342 1.25 -5.65 15.18
N VAL A 343 0.52 -5.73 14.06
CA VAL A 343 -0.95 -5.68 14.05
C VAL A 343 -1.53 -6.78 13.17
N GLU A 344 -2.44 -7.57 13.75
CA GLU A 344 -3.31 -8.51 13.01
C GLU A 344 -4.43 -7.77 12.24
N ASP A 345 -4.13 -6.63 11.60
CA ASP A 345 -5.11 -5.88 10.79
C ASP A 345 -5.30 -6.57 9.44
N SER A 346 -6.13 -7.60 9.49
CA SER A 346 -6.36 -8.60 8.43
C SER A 346 -7.06 -8.05 7.17
N ASN A 347 -7.36 -6.75 7.12
CA ASN A 347 -8.12 -6.10 6.04
C ASN A 347 -7.27 -5.30 5.04
N VAL A 348 -5.93 -5.33 5.13
CA VAL A 348 -5.08 -4.70 4.12
C VAL A 348 -4.00 -5.65 3.60
N SER A 349 -4.39 -6.50 2.64
CA SER A 349 -3.45 -7.32 1.87
C SER A 349 -2.69 -6.45 0.87
N GLU A 350 -1.76 -5.61 1.34
CA GLU A 350 -0.91 -4.79 0.48
C GLU A 350 0.16 -5.63 -0.23
N LYS A 351 -0.27 -6.46 -1.18
CA LYS A 351 0.59 -7.27 -2.06
C LYS A 351 1.54 -6.45 -2.94
N ASN A 352 1.42 -5.12 -2.90
CA ASN A 352 2.19 -4.14 -3.67
C ASN A 352 2.71 -3.00 -2.74
N ASP A 353 3.30 -3.33 -1.59
CA ASP A 353 4.02 -2.40 -0.72
C ASP A 353 5.47 -2.21 -1.21
N ILE A 354 6.06 -1.01 -1.05
CA ILE A 354 7.45 -0.72 -1.43
C ILE A 354 8.42 -1.70 -0.78
N LEU A 355 8.12 -2.17 0.43
CA LEU A 355 8.96 -3.12 1.17
C LEU A 355 8.96 -4.55 0.60
N SER A 356 8.00 -4.90 -0.25
CA SER A 356 7.99 -6.17 -0.97
C SER A 356 8.94 -6.16 -2.18
N THR A 357 9.16 -4.99 -2.79
CA THR A 357 10.07 -4.84 -3.95
C THR A 357 11.43 -4.25 -3.58
N HIS A 358 11.50 -3.45 -2.51
CA HIS A 358 12.64 -2.69 -1.99
C HIS A 358 12.82 -2.91 -0.46
N PRO A 359 13.23 -4.09 0.02
CA PRO A 359 13.35 -4.34 1.45
C PRO A 359 14.38 -3.42 2.13
N THR A 360 14.00 -2.70 3.17
CA THR A 360 14.95 -1.92 3.99
C THR A 360 15.84 -2.86 4.79
N THR A 361 17.15 -2.61 4.81
CA THR A 361 18.12 -3.38 5.61
C THR A 361 19.02 -2.43 6.43
N PRO A 362 19.63 -2.90 7.54
CA PRO A 362 20.61 -2.09 8.28
C PRO A 362 21.78 -1.66 7.40
N GLU A 363 22.23 -2.52 6.50
CA GLU A 363 23.34 -2.29 5.57
C GLU A 363 23.05 -1.15 4.58
N ARG A 364 21.82 -1.10 4.03
CA ARG A 364 21.35 0.03 3.20
C ARG A 364 21.40 1.34 3.98
N LEU A 365 20.89 1.34 5.21
CA LEU A 365 20.87 2.53 6.07
C LEU A 365 22.29 3.01 6.41
N ASP A 366 23.18 2.10 6.82
CA ASP A 366 24.59 2.40 7.11
C ASP A 366 25.30 2.99 5.89
N ARG A 367 25.03 2.44 4.70
CA ARG A 367 25.63 2.90 3.44
C ARG A 367 25.09 4.26 3.00
N ALA A 368 23.77 4.47 3.09
CA ALA A 368 23.14 5.77 2.85
C ALA A 368 23.70 6.86 3.78
N ILE A 369 23.90 6.54 5.07
CA ILE A 369 24.57 7.42 6.04
C ILE A 369 26.01 7.72 5.63
N ALA A 370 26.77 6.71 5.19
CA ALA A 370 28.16 6.87 4.78
C ALA A 370 28.32 7.75 3.52
N VAL A 371 27.38 7.70 2.58
CA VAL A 371 27.35 8.60 1.41
C VAL A 371 26.85 9.99 1.80
N ALA A 372 25.77 10.12 2.57
CA ALA A 372 25.20 11.42 2.94
C ALA A 372 26.21 12.31 3.69
N ARG A 373 27.05 11.72 4.56
CA ARG A 373 28.16 12.40 5.26
C ARG A 373 29.20 13.04 4.34
N GLN A 374 29.30 12.62 3.08
CA GLN A 374 30.24 13.21 2.10
C GLN A 374 29.75 14.57 1.57
N PHE A 375 28.44 14.84 1.67
CA PHE A 375 27.81 16.06 1.17
C PHE A 375 27.45 17.05 2.29
N GLY A 376 27.38 16.60 3.54
CA GLY A 376 27.22 17.48 4.69
C GLY A 376 26.84 16.78 5.99
N ALA A 377 26.75 17.58 7.05
CA ALA A 377 26.06 17.19 8.27
C ALA A 377 24.53 17.22 8.06
N PRO A 378 23.73 16.55 8.91
CA PRO A 378 22.27 16.73 8.92
C PRO A 378 21.89 18.22 9.00
N GLY A 379 20.87 18.61 8.23
CA GLY A 379 20.44 20.00 8.05
C GLY A 379 21.23 20.80 7.00
N VAL A 380 22.25 20.23 6.35
CA VAL A 380 22.95 20.87 5.22
C VAL A 380 22.26 20.54 3.90
N GLY A 381 21.66 21.55 3.27
CA GLY A 381 20.90 21.43 2.02
C GLY A 381 19.43 21.85 2.20
N GLU A 382 18.69 21.90 1.11
CA GLU A 382 17.27 22.23 1.13
C GLU A 382 16.42 21.03 1.60
N ALA A 383 15.53 21.25 2.57
CA ALA A 383 14.50 20.28 2.96
C ALA A 383 13.07 20.86 2.92
N ASN A 384 12.88 22.17 3.09
CA ASN A 384 11.59 22.87 2.87
C ASN A 384 10.32 22.18 3.45
N ARG A 385 10.41 21.67 4.69
CA ARG A 385 9.30 21.00 5.43
C ARG A 385 7.96 21.73 5.32
N MET A 386 7.91 23.06 5.52
CA MET A 386 6.64 23.79 5.44
C MET A 386 5.98 23.75 4.06
N GLN A 387 6.76 23.86 2.98
CA GLN A 387 6.25 23.78 1.61
C GLN A 387 5.67 22.39 1.33
N TRP A 388 6.38 21.34 1.77
CA TRP A 388 5.93 19.96 1.66
C TRP A 388 4.62 19.72 2.42
N LEU A 389 4.58 20.06 3.71
CA LEU A 389 3.40 19.90 4.56
C LEU A 389 2.18 20.63 3.99
N GLN A 390 2.35 21.86 3.50
CA GLN A 390 1.27 22.61 2.84
C GLN A 390 0.78 21.98 1.54
N ALA A 391 1.65 21.30 0.79
CA ALA A 391 1.29 20.61 -0.46
C ALA A 391 0.49 19.31 -0.21
N ILE A 392 0.79 18.58 0.87
CA ILE A 392 0.07 17.37 1.27
C ILE A 392 -1.14 17.63 2.19
N ASN A 393 -1.32 18.84 2.70
CA ASN A 393 -2.46 19.16 3.57
C ASN A 393 -3.80 18.92 2.82
N GLY A 394 -4.64 18.07 3.40
CA GLY A 394 -5.92 17.67 2.83
C GLY A 394 -5.86 16.52 1.83
N ILE A 395 -4.72 15.86 1.57
CA ILE A 395 -4.74 14.60 0.78
C ILE A 395 -5.46 13.48 1.54
N ALA A 396 -6.04 12.52 0.83
CA ALA A 396 -6.69 11.36 1.43
C ALA A 396 -5.67 10.42 2.08
N TYR A 397 -5.96 9.98 3.31
CA TYR A 397 -5.17 9.03 4.08
C TYR A 397 -6.02 7.78 4.33
N GLY A 398 -5.42 6.58 4.32
CA GLY A 398 -6.19 5.34 4.33
C GLY A 398 -7.09 5.21 3.09
N GLU A 399 -8.25 4.59 3.21
CA GLU A 399 -9.19 4.43 2.08
C GLU A 399 -9.68 5.77 1.52
N ASP A 400 -9.84 5.86 0.20
CA ASP A 400 -10.52 7.01 -0.41
C ASP A 400 -12.04 6.77 -0.42
N ALA A 401 -12.80 7.60 0.31
CA ALA A 401 -14.26 7.53 0.33
C ALA A 401 -14.93 7.63 -1.05
N ASN A 402 -14.23 8.12 -2.08
CA ASN A 402 -14.70 8.05 -3.47
C ASN A 402 -14.78 6.62 -4.02
N GLN A 403 -13.98 5.70 -3.50
CA GLN A 403 -13.94 4.26 -3.83
C GLN A 403 -14.72 3.41 -2.80
N GLY A 404 -15.27 4.03 -1.75
CA GLY A 404 -15.90 3.36 -0.62
C GLY A 404 -14.96 3.08 0.55
N LEU A 405 -15.55 2.63 1.65
CA LEU A 405 -14.92 2.52 2.98
C LEU A 405 -15.30 1.18 3.62
N ILE A 406 -14.33 0.49 4.22
CA ILE A 406 -14.55 -0.70 5.04
C ILE A 406 -14.59 -0.26 6.52
N ARG A 407 -15.61 -0.73 7.26
CA ARG A 407 -15.79 -0.48 8.70
C ARG A 407 -16.20 -1.79 9.37
N GLY A 408 -15.23 -2.52 9.90
CA GLY A 408 -15.44 -3.90 10.33
C GLY A 408 -15.87 -4.75 9.14
N ARG A 409 -17.00 -5.46 9.26
CA ARG A 409 -17.60 -6.23 8.14
C ARG A 409 -18.43 -5.41 7.15
N SER A 410 -18.71 -4.14 7.44
CA SER A 410 -19.54 -3.28 6.59
C SER A 410 -18.70 -2.59 5.51
N PHE A 411 -19.12 -2.68 4.25
CA PHE A 411 -18.59 -1.83 3.17
C PHE A 411 -19.61 -0.75 2.82
N LEU A 412 -19.17 0.52 2.78
CA LEU A 412 -20.01 1.69 2.56
C LEU A 412 -19.47 2.57 1.44
N HIS A 413 -20.30 2.88 0.44
CA HIS A 413 -19.90 3.72 -0.70
C HIS A 413 -20.73 5.01 -0.74
N PRO A 414 -20.22 6.15 -0.22
CA PRO A 414 -21.02 7.37 -0.09
C PRO A 414 -21.44 8.00 -1.43
N ARG A 415 -20.61 7.87 -2.48
CA ARG A 415 -20.95 8.39 -3.83
C ARG A 415 -21.99 7.58 -4.60
N LEU A 416 -21.87 6.24 -4.59
CA LEU A 416 -22.88 5.35 -5.18
C LEU A 416 -24.07 5.10 -4.23
N ARG A 417 -24.01 5.65 -3.01
CA ARG A 417 -25.01 5.58 -1.94
C ARG A 417 -25.52 4.15 -1.68
N PHE A 418 -24.61 3.21 -1.45
CA PHE A 418 -24.97 1.86 -0.99
C PHE A 418 -24.07 1.38 0.15
N THR A 419 -24.56 0.37 0.88
CA THR A 419 -23.81 -0.36 1.89
C THR A 419 -24.23 -1.83 1.90
N PHE A 420 -23.33 -2.72 2.32
CA PHE A 420 -23.63 -4.12 2.64
C PHE A 420 -22.71 -4.61 3.77
N ASP A 421 -23.08 -5.70 4.43
CA ASP A 421 -22.28 -6.40 5.44
C ASP A 421 -21.75 -7.72 4.87
N ALA A 422 -20.44 -7.92 4.91
CA ALA A 422 -19.79 -9.18 4.52
C ALA A 422 -20.05 -10.30 5.56
N PRO A 423 -19.82 -11.58 5.18
CA PRO A 423 -19.93 -12.69 6.13
C PRO A 423 -18.94 -12.54 7.29
N GLU A 424 -19.26 -13.16 8.42
CA GLU A 424 -18.35 -13.22 9.56
C GLU A 424 -17.05 -13.95 9.19
N GLY A 425 -15.91 -13.43 9.66
CA GLY A 425 -14.58 -13.96 9.37
C GLY A 425 -14.02 -13.66 7.98
N PHE A 426 -14.77 -13.03 7.07
CA PHE A 426 -14.23 -12.62 5.77
C PHE A 426 -13.32 -11.40 5.93
N ALA A 427 -12.10 -11.49 5.41
CA ALA A 427 -11.26 -10.32 5.19
C ALA A 427 -11.74 -9.59 3.94
N LEU A 428 -12.07 -8.31 4.04
CA LEU A 428 -12.48 -7.48 2.90
C LEU A 428 -11.28 -6.73 2.31
N GLU A 429 -11.23 -6.65 0.99
CA GLU A 429 -10.24 -5.87 0.23
C GLU A 429 -10.98 -4.95 -0.75
N ASN A 430 -10.86 -3.63 -0.58
CA ASN A 430 -11.44 -2.68 -1.52
C ASN A 430 -10.50 -2.46 -2.71
N SER A 431 -10.97 -2.74 -3.92
CA SER A 431 -10.21 -2.51 -5.16
C SER A 431 -10.94 -1.54 -6.11
N PRO A 432 -10.25 -0.94 -7.09
CA PRO A 432 -10.80 0.16 -7.90
C PRO A 432 -11.94 -0.26 -8.86
N HIS A 433 -12.22 -1.56 -8.97
CA HIS A 433 -13.21 -2.15 -9.86
C HIS A 433 -14.17 -3.12 -9.16
N ALA A 434 -13.85 -3.55 -7.94
CA ALA A 434 -14.64 -4.50 -7.17
C ALA A 434 -14.25 -4.47 -5.69
N ILE A 435 -15.19 -4.76 -4.79
CA ILE A 435 -14.87 -5.21 -3.44
C ILE A 435 -14.68 -6.71 -3.50
N LEU A 436 -13.57 -7.19 -2.93
CA LEU A 436 -13.29 -8.61 -2.76
C LEU A 436 -13.43 -8.98 -1.28
N GLY A 437 -13.79 -10.22 -1.01
CA GLY A 437 -13.76 -10.81 0.32
C GLY A 437 -13.34 -12.26 0.24
N VAL A 438 -12.57 -12.75 1.21
CA VAL A 438 -12.14 -14.16 1.26
C VAL A 438 -12.33 -14.74 2.66
N SER A 439 -12.78 -15.99 2.73
CA SER A 439 -12.86 -16.71 4.01
C SER A 439 -11.49 -17.10 4.54
N PRO A 440 -11.37 -17.39 5.86
CA PRO A 440 -10.17 -18.01 6.40
C PRO A 440 -9.88 -19.35 5.69
N GLY A 441 -8.69 -19.47 5.11
CA GLY A 441 -8.30 -20.63 4.29
C GLY A 441 -8.68 -20.56 2.80
N GLY A 442 -9.42 -19.53 2.36
CA GLY A 442 -9.65 -19.24 0.94
C GLY A 442 -10.54 -20.24 0.19
N THR A 443 -11.42 -20.97 0.91
CA THR A 443 -12.38 -21.94 0.35
C THR A 443 -13.70 -21.32 -0.10
N GLU A 444 -13.99 -20.11 0.38
CA GLU A 444 -15.11 -19.25 -0.03
C GLU A 444 -14.57 -17.86 -0.39
N ALA A 445 -15.18 -17.22 -1.39
CA ALA A 445 -14.86 -15.84 -1.78
C ALA A 445 -16.12 -15.06 -2.16
N LEU A 446 -16.05 -13.75 -1.98
CA LEU A 446 -17.06 -12.76 -2.36
C LEU A 446 -16.42 -11.76 -3.32
N ARG A 447 -17.16 -11.37 -4.34
CA ARG A 447 -16.88 -10.23 -5.20
C ARG A 447 -18.15 -9.40 -5.37
N LEU A 448 -18.05 -8.08 -5.21
CA LEU A 448 -19.06 -7.12 -5.62
C LEU A 448 -18.45 -6.16 -6.65
N ASP A 449 -19.01 -6.11 -7.86
CA ASP A 449 -18.72 -5.02 -8.81
C ASP A 449 -19.99 -4.26 -9.22
N SER A 450 -19.79 -3.10 -9.86
CA SER A 450 -20.88 -2.24 -10.33
C SER A 450 -20.64 -1.80 -11.77
N SER A 451 -21.72 -1.74 -12.55
CA SER A 451 -21.71 -1.26 -13.93
C SER A 451 -22.91 -0.36 -14.17
N ARG A 452 -22.85 0.52 -15.19
CA ARG A 452 -24.06 1.14 -15.73
C ARG A 452 -24.78 0.10 -16.59
N GLY A 453 -26.02 -0.19 -16.26
CA GLY A 453 -26.89 -1.07 -17.03
C GLY A 453 -27.82 -0.28 -17.95
N GLU A 454 -28.28 -0.94 -19.01
CA GLU A 454 -29.39 -0.43 -19.82
C GLU A 454 -30.67 -0.44 -18.98
N ALA A 455 -31.32 0.72 -18.85
CA ALA A 455 -32.44 0.96 -17.93
C ALA A 455 -33.62 -0.01 -18.12
N ASP A 456 -33.85 -0.48 -19.34
CA ASP A 456 -34.98 -1.35 -19.70
C ASP A 456 -34.63 -2.84 -19.83
N ARG A 457 -33.34 -3.22 -19.86
CA ARG A 457 -32.95 -4.62 -20.09
C ARG A 457 -33.20 -5.47 -18.82
N PRO A 458 -33.99 -6.56 -18.86
CA PRO A 458 -34.27 -7.40 -17.69
C PRO A 458 -33.00 -7.97 -17.04
N LEU A 459 -32.94 -7.98 -15.70
CA LEU A 459 -31.78 -8.47 -14.96
C LEU A 459 -31.50 -9.96 -15.22
N LYS A 460 -32.54 -10.79 -15.34
CA LYS A 460 -32.40 -12.20 -15.70
C LYS A 460 -31.78 -12.43 -17.09
N ALA A 461 -32.09 -11.55 -18.05
CA ALA A 461 -31.46 -11.57 -19.37
C ALA A 461 -30.00 -11.11 -19.31
N LEU A 462 -29.67 -10.14 -18.43
CA LEU A 462 -28.28 -9.76 -18.17
C LEU A 462 -27.46 -10.90 -17.55
N LEU A 463 -28.02 -11.71 -16.64
CA LEU A 463 -27.35 -12.91 -16.14
C LEU A 463 -27.07 -13.92 -17.26
N ALA A 464 -28.07 -14.24 -18.09
CA ALA A 464 -27.91 -15.20 -19.18
C ALA A 464 -26.83 -14.81 -20.22
N LEU A 465 -26.61 -13.51 -20.41
CA LEU A 465 -25.62 -12.97 -21.36
C LEU A 465 -24.19 -12.85 -20.80
N ASN A 466 -23.99 -12.99 -19.49
CA ASN A 466 -22.71 -12.72 -18.82
C ASN A 466 -22.21 -13.95 -18.03
N PRO A 467 -21.66 -14.99 -18.69
CA PRO A 467 -21.11 -16.17 -18.03
C PRO A 467 -19.93 -15.83 -17.12
N ILE A 468 -19.71 -16.65 -16.09
CA ILE A 468 -18.57 -16.55 -15.16
C ILE A 468 -17.44 -17.44 -15.67
N GLU A 469 -16.34 -16.85 -16.14
CA GLU A 469 -15.18 -17.59 -16.69
C GLU A 469 -15.54 -18.57 -17.83
N GLY A 470 -16.60 -18.25 -18.60
CA GLY A 470 -17.15 -19.12 -19.66
C GLY A 470 -18.18 -20.14 -19.17
N ILE A 471 -18.40 -20.26 -17.86
CA ILE A 471 -19.44 -21.10 -17.26
C ILE A 471 -20.79 -20.37 -17.36
N ALA A 472 -21.77 -21.02 -17.99
CA ALA A 472 -23.12 -20.50 -18.12
C ALA A 472 -23.83 -20.37 -16.76
N ILE A 473 -24.60 -19.30 -16.56
CA ILE A 473 -25.42 -19.11 -15.36
C ILE A 473 -26.78 -19.78 -15.59
N THR A 474 -27.08 -20.78 -14.78
CA THR A 474 -28.31 -21.58 -14.74
C THR A 474 -29.17 -21.20 -13.53
N ASP A 475 -30.29 -21.89 -13.31
CA ASP A 475 -31.20 -21.68 -12.17
C ASP A 475 -31.65 -20.22 -11.99
N LEU A 476 -31.90 -19.55 -13.13
CA LEU A 476 -32.16 -18.12 -13.22
C LEU A 476 -33.53 -17.73 -12.64
N GLN A 477 -33.54 -16.86 -11.63
CA GLN A 477 -34.74 -16.42 -10.92
C GLN A 477 -34.76 -14.89 -10.77
N ASP A 478 -35.92 -14.28 -11.02
CA ASP A 478 -36.18 -12.88 -10.66
C ASP A 478 -36.55 -12.80 -9.17
N THR A 479 -36.13 -11.73 -8.48
CA THR A 479 -36.27 -11.58 -7.02
C THR A 479 -36.21 -10.10 -6.63
N THR A 480 -36.21 -9.81 -5.33
CA THR A 480 -36.10 -8.45 -4.79
C THR A 480 -35.17 -8.41 -3.57
N VAL A 481 -34.32 -7.40 -3.49
CA VAL A 481 -33.48 -7.14 -2.31
C VAL A 481 -34.02 -5.90 -1.61
N GLY A 482 -34.73 -6.13 -0.50
CA GLY A 482 -35.66 -5.13 0.04
C GLY A 482 -36.69 -4.75 -1.04
N ASN A 483 -36.72 -3.47 -1.42
CA ASN A 483 -37.60 -2.95 -2.48
C ASN A 483 -36.89 -2.83 -3.85
N LEU A 484 -35.67 -3.36 -4.01
CA LEU A 484 -34.87 -3.21 -5.22
C LEU A 484 -35.06 -4.40 -6.16
N PRO A 485 -35.31 -4.18 -7.47
CA PRO A 485 -35.34 -5.25 -8.45
C PRO A 485 -34.01 -6.00 -8.50
N ALA A 486 -34.08 -7.33 -8.43
CA ALA A 486 -32.93 -8.19 -8.45
C ALA A 486 -33.17 -9.45 -9.30
N ALA A 487 -32.09 -10.14 -9.68
CA ALA A 487 -32.15 -11.48 -10.25
C ALA A 487 -30.96 -12.30 -9.78
N MET A 488 -31.12 -13.61 -9.63
CA MET A 488 -30.06 -14.52 -9.19
C MET A 488 -29.94 -15.76 -10.08
N GLY A 489 -28.80 -16.44 -10.00
CA GLY A 489 -28.55 -17.73 -10.65
C GLY A 489 -27.31 -18.43 -10.11
N LEU A 490 -27.02 -19.61 -10.67
CA LEU A 490 -25.88 -20.46 -10.32
C LEU A 490 -25.05 -20.82 -11.55
N ALA A 491 -23.74 -20.60 -11.48
CA ALA A 491 -22.76 -21.19 -12.40
C ALA A 491 -22.00 -22.30 -11.65
N ARG A 492 -21.94 -23.51 -12.21
CA ARG A 492 -21.27 -24.67 -11.60
C ARG A 492 -20.07 -25.06 -12.46
N GLY A 493 -18.86 -24.87 -11.94
CA GLY A 493 -17.61 -25.36 -12.52
C GLY A 493 -17.17 -26.68 -11.87
N PRO A 494 -16.01 -27.23 -12.27
CA PRO A 494 -15.48 -28.49 -11.73
C PRO A 494 -15.11 -28.39 -10.23
N ASP A 495 -14.39 -27.33 -9.85
CA ASP A 495 -13.84 -27.14 -8.50
C ASP A 495 -14.56 -26.05 -7.68
N TRP A 496 -15.45 -25.28 -8.32
CA TRP A 496 -16.10 -24.10 -7.74
C TRP A 496 -17.54 -23.94 -8.23
N THR A 497 -18.44 -23.61 -7.31
CA THR A 497 -19.80 -23.16 -7.61
C THR A 497 -19.93 -21.67 -7.28
N PHE A 498 -20.58 -20.93 -8.18
CA PHE A 498 -20.76 -19.49 -8.08
C PHE A 498 -22.24 -19.11 -7.96
N ARG A 499 -22.62 -18.47 -6.85
CA ARG A 499 -23.91 -17.78 -6.69
C ARG A 499 -23.76 -16.36 -7.23
N VAL A 500 -24.51 -16.02 -8.26
CA VAL A 500 -24.48 -14.68 -8.88
C VAL A 500 -25.80 -13.98 -8.62
N VAL A 501 -25.75 -12.73 -8.15
CA VAL A 501 -26.94 -11.89 -7.92
C VAL A 501 -26.71 -10.50 -8.52
N LEU A 502 -27.65 -10.04 -9.34
CA LEU A 502 -27.72 -8.66 -9.84
C LEU A 502 -28.76 -7.87 -9.05
N ILE A 503 -28.46 -6.63 -8.68
CA ILE A 503 -29.38 -5.68 -8.02
C ILE A 503 -29.37 -4.37 -8.82
N ARG A 504 -30.54 -3.81 -9.14
CA ARG A 504 -30.65 -2.53 -9.86
C ARG A 504 -30.93 -1.36 -8.92
N VAL A 505 -30.18 -0.28 -9.08
CA VAL A 505 -30.35 1.00 -8.37
C VAL A 505 -30.21 2.13 -9.38
N GLY A 506 -31.34 2.63 -9.89
CA GLY A 506 -31.37 3.58 -11.00
C GLY A 506 -30.68 2.98 -12.24
N GLU A 507 -29.73 3.70 -12.82
CA GLU A 507 -28.91 3.24 -13.95
C GLU A 507 -27.82 2.23 -13.57
N ASN A 508 -27.54 2.02 -12.27
CA ASN A 508 -26.47 1.13 -11.85
C ASN A 508 -26.99 -0.29 -11.62
N VAL A 509 -26.24 -1.28 -12.12
CA VAL A 509 -26.41 -2.70 -11.79
C VAL A 509 -25.22 -3.14 -10.97
N PHE A 510 -25.49 -3.50 -9.73
CA PHE A 510 -24.56 -4.13 -8.80
C PHE A 510 -24.59 -5.65 -9.00
N ARG A 511 -23.43 -6.28 -9.01
CA ARG A 511 -23.29 -7.73 -9.21
C ARG A 511 -22.47 -8.33 -8.08
N PHE A 512 -23.15 -9.10 -7.23
CA PHE A 512 -22.53 -10.02 -6.31
C PHE A 512 -22.18 -11.34 -7.03
N ILE A 513 -20.97 -11.84 -6.80
CA ILE A 513 -20.53 -13.19 -7.15
C ILE A 513 -19.95 -13.78 -5.87
N PHE A 514 -20.53 -14.86 -5.37
CA PHE A 514 -19.97 -15.65 -4.29
C PHE A 514 -19.47 -16.97 -4.85
N ALA A 515 -18.22 -17.33 -4.57
CA ALA A 515 -17.60 -18.58 -4.97
C ALA A 515 -17.44 -19.48 -3.73
N ALA A 516 -17.77 -20.76 -3.85
CA ALA A 516 -17.45 -21.78 -2.86
C ALA A 516 -17.02 -23.07 -3.56
N GLN A 517 -16.00 -23.75 -3.03
CA GLN A 517 -15.58 -25.06 -3.55
C GLN A 517 -16.68 -26.12 -3.38
N ASN A 518 -17.43 -26.02 -2.27
CA ASN A 518 -18.62 -26.82 -2.01
C ASN A 518 -19.74 -25.90 -1.49
N LEU A 519 -20.68 -25.52 -2.36
CA LEU A 519 -21.79 -24.65 -1.99
C LEU A 519 -22.87 -25.47 -1.24
N SER A 520 -22.74 -25.57 0.08
CA SER A 520 -23.79 -26.13 0.94
C SER A 520 -24.99 -25.18 1.06
N ALA A 521 -26.13 -25.69 1.54
CA ALA A 521 -27.32 -24.87 1.77
C ALA A 521 -27.05 -23.75 2.81
N GLU A 522 -26.24 -24.02 3.82
CA GLU A 522 -25.84 -23.06 4.85
C GLU A 522 -24.90 -21.99 4.28
N ALA A 523 -23.97 -22.36 3.40
CA ALA A 523 -23.10 -21.41 2.71
C ALA A 523 -23.90 -20.48 1.79
N ASP A 524 -24.84 -21.04 1.02
CA ASP A 524 -25.73 -20.27 0.15
C ASP A 524 -26.65 -19.33 0.97
N GLN A 525 -27.17 -19.78 2.12
CA GLN A 525 -27.90 -18.92 3.05
C GLN A 525 -27.05 -17.76 3.61
N ARG A 526 -25.78 -18.01 3.97
CA ARG A 526 -24.85 -16.93 4.38
C ARG A 526 -24.65 -15.91 3.26
N PHE A 527 -24.45 -16.36 2.03
CA PHE A 527 -24.30 -15.48 0.86
C PHE A 527 -25.57 -14.67 0.57
N LEU A 528 -26.75 -15.28 0.66
CA LEU A 528 -28.02 -14.56 0.52
C LEU A 528 -28.27 -13.58 1.68
N ALA A 529 -27.77 -13.85 2.89
CA ALA A 529 -27.82 -12.88 4.00
C ALA A 529 -26.97 -11.62 3.70
N VAL A 530 -25.78 -11.77 3.12
CA VAL A 530 -24.96 -10.64 2.62
C VAL A 530 -25.74 -9.82 1.59
N VAL A 531 -26.35 -10.49 0.60
CA VAL A 531 -27.18 -9.84 -0.42
C VAL A 531 -28.34 -9.06 0.23
N ASN A 532 -29.04 -9.67 1.19
CA ASN A 532 -30.16 -9.04 1.90
C ASN A 532 -29.76 -7.88 2.82
N SER A 533 -28.48 -7.77 3.19
CA SER A 533 -27.94 -6.59 3.89
C SER A 533 -27.72 -5.39 2.96
N PHE A 534 -27.71 -5.60 1.63
CA PHE A 534 -27.52 -4.52 0.66
C PHE A 534 -28.67 -3.52 0.73
N ARG A 535 -28.33 -2.25 1.00
CA ARG A 535 -29.30 -1.15 1.00
C ARG A 535 -28.69 0.12 0.44
N GLN A 536 -29.57 1.03 0.02
CA GLN A 536 -29.15 2.39 -0.27
C GLN A 536 -28.83 3.15 1.03
N LEU A 537 -27.82 4.01 0.97
CA LEU A 537 -27.52 5.00 2.00
C LEU A 537 -28.38 6.24 1.77
N SER A 538 -28.96 6.78 2.84
CA SER A 538 -29.55 8.11 2.81
C SER A 538 -28.49 9.17 2.53
N GLU A 539 -28.90 10.36 2.09
CA GLU A 539 -27.94 11.44 1.87
C GLU A 539 -27.21 11.86 3.14
N ASP A 540 -27.87 11.80 4.29
CA ASP A 540 -27.26 12.22 5.55
C ASP A 540 -26.27 11.19 6.09
N GLU A 541 -26.51 9.89 5.87
CA GLU A 541 -25.48 8.86 6.07
C GLU A 541 -24.29 9.12 5.13
N ALA A 542 -24.54 9.32 3.83
CA ALA A 542 -23.48 9.55 2.84
C ALA A 542 -22.67 10.83 3.12
N LYS A 543 -23.28 11.91 3.63
CA LYS A 543 -22.61 13.16 4.02
C LYS A 543 -21.78 13.03 5.31
N ARG A 544 -22.13 12.08 6.19
CA ARG A 544 -21.38 11.76 7.43
C ARG A 544 -20.18 10.86 7.15
N LEU A 545 -20.28 9.97 6.16
CA LEU A 545 -19.18 9.10 5.72
C LEU A 545 -18.08 9.91 5.03
N ARG A 546 -17.10 10.36 5.82
CA ARG A 546 -15.92 11.11 5.35
C ARG A 546 -14.70 10.22 5.41
N GLY A 547 -13.95 10.16 4.31
CA GLY A 547 -12.63 9.54 4.29
C GLY A 547 -11.66 10.30 5.21
N GLN A 548 -10.70 9.57 5.77
CA GLN A 548 -9.58 10.15 6.51
C GLN A 548 -8.70 10.99 5.57
N ARG A 549 -8.12 12.07 6.11
CA ARG A 549 -7.26 12.99 5.36
C ARG A 549 -6.08 13.42 6.22
N ILE A 550 -4.97 13.78 5.59
CA ILE A 550 -3.89 14.49 6.29
C ILE A 550 -4.39 15.89 6.65
N GLY A 551 -4.41 16.19 7.94
CA GLY A 551 -4.50 17.55 8.47
C GLY A 551 -3.14 18.01 8.98
N LEU A 552 -2.98 19.32 9.15
CA LEU A 552 -1.84 19.90 9.85
C LEU A 552 -2.31 20.55 11.14
N MET A 553 -1.50 20.41 12.19
CA MET A 553 -1.63 21.19 13.41
C MET A 553 -0.29 21.81 13.80
N MET A 554 -0.33 22.89 14.58
CA MET A 554 0.86 23.57 15.10
C MET A 554 1.01 23.27 16.58
N ALA A 555 2.15 22.71 16.99
CA ALA A 555 2.40 22.41 18.39
C ALA A 555 2.65 23.69 19.21
N ARG A 556 2.23 23.66 20.47
CA ARG A 556 2.43 24.72 21.47
C ARG A 556 3.46 24.30 22.52
N ALA A 557 3.90 25.24 23.34
CA ALA A 557 4.79 24.95 24.44
C ALA A 557 4.09 24.06 25.49
N GLY A 558 4.63 22.86 25.72
CA GLY A 558 4.09 21.88 26.66
C GLY A 558 3.13 20.86 26.04
N ASP A 559 2.80 20.96 24.75
CA ASP A 559 1.98 19.94 24.07
C ASP A 559 2.71 18.58 24.07
N ARG A 560 1.95 17.52 24.33
CA ARG A 560 2.43 16.13 24.25
C ARG A 560 1.74 15.37 23.11
N PRO A 561 2.45 14.47 22.40
CA PRO A 561 1.84 13.64 21.35
C PRO A 561 0.57 12.91 21.78
N GLU A 562 0.53 12.39 23.02
CA GLU A 562 -0.62 11.65 23.54
C GLU A 562 -1.88 12.52 23.67
N ASP A 563 -1.73 13.72 24.24
CA ASP A 563 -2.83 14.67 24.43
C ASP A 563 -3.38 15.16 23.08
N LEU A 564 -2.49 15.41 22.11
CA LEU A 564 -2.85 15.84 20.76
C LEU A 564 -3.57 14.76 19.96
N VAL A 565 -3.16 13.50 20.10
CA VAL A 565 -3.81 12.37 19.44
C VAL A 565 -5.22 12.15 20.01
N VAL A 566 -5.41 12.27 21.32
CA VAL A 566 -6.75 12.23 21.94
C VAL A 566 -7.63 13.38 21.43
N ALA A 567 -7.08 14.60 21.30
CA ALA A 567 -7.83 15.76 20.85
C ALA A 567 -8.16 15.78 19.34
N HIS A 568 -7.28 15.25 18.49
CA HIS A 568 -7.37 15.42 17.03
C HIS A 568 -7.54 14.13 16.23
N MET A 569 -7.24 12.97 16.82
CA MET A 569 -7.27 11.66 16.17
C MET A 569 -8.07 10.59 16.95
N PRO A 570 -9.20 10.91 17.63
CA PRO A 570 -9.85 10.01 18.60
C PRO A 570 -10.40 8.71 17.99
N ASN A 571 -10.76 8.73 16.70
CA ASN A 571 -11.32 7.58 15.97
C ASN A 571 -10.26 6.86 15.11
N VAL A 572 -8.98 7.15 15.30
CA VAL A 572 -7.89 6.58 14.51
C VAL A 572 -7.27 5.40 15.27
N PRO A 573 -7.38 4.15 14.79
CA PRO A 573 -6.73 3.01 15.42
C PRO A 573 -5.21 3.22 15.49
N GLN A 574 -4.62 3.04 16.68
CA GLN A 574 -3.20 3.30 16.94
C GLN A 574 -2.79 4.74 16.56
N GLY A 575 -3.63 5.70 16.94
CA GLY A 575 -3.41 7.11 16.59
C GLY A 575 -2.06 7.65 17.05
N LEU A 576 -1.51 7.15 18.16
CA LEU A 576 -0.24 7.60 18.73
C LEU A 576 0.96 7.06 17.94
N GLU A 577 0.96 5.76 17.65
CA GLU A 577 1.95 5.09 16.82
C GLU A 577 1.96 5.69 15.41
N ARG A 578 0.77 5.90 14.82
CA ARG A 578 0.62 6.57 13.52
C ARG A 578 1.11 8.01 13.54
N PHE A 579 0.86 8.76 14.62
CA PHE A 579 1.37 10.12 14.76
C PHE A 579 2.89 10.15 14.80
N TYR A 580 3.53 9.23 15.53
CA TYR A 580 4.99 9.08 15.55
C TYR A 580 5.55 8.73 14.16
N VAL A 581 5.01 7.69 13.52
CA VAL A 581 5.44 7.22 12.18
C VAL A 581 5.29 8.33 11.14
N LEU A 582 4.11 8.96 11.05
CA LEU A 582 3.87 10.06 10.10
C LEU A 582 4.89 11.18 10.29
N ASN A 583 5.15 11.60 11.53
CA ASN A 583 5.97 12.79 11.80
C ASN A 583 7.48 12.52 11.89
N GLY A 584 7.94 11.29 11.68
CA GLY A 584 9.35 10.92 11.83
C GLY A 584 9.83 10.90 13.28
N LEU A 585 8.92 10.88 14.25
CA LEU A 585 9.20 10.98 15.68
C LEU A 585 9.32 9.60 16.35
N THR A 586 9.89 9.60 17.55
CA THR A 586 9.96 8.50 18.51
C THR A 586 9.24 8.89 19.81
N PRO A 587 8.93 7.94 20.72
CA PRO A 587 8.29 8.26 22.00
C PRO A 587 9.10 9.18 22.93
N ASP A 588 10.42 9.27 22.72
CA ASP A 588 11.33 10.13 23.50
C ASP A 588 11.45 11.55 22.90
N ASP A 589 10.92 11.79 21.69
CA ASP A 589 11.02 13.09 21.03
C ASP A 589 9.99 14.09 21.55
N MET A 590 10.46 15.28 21.93
CA MET A 590 9.60 16.40 22.30
C MET A 590 9.11 17.17 21.06
N LEU A 591 7.86 17.64 21.11
CA LEU A 591 7.32 18.51 20.07
C LEU A 591 7.95 19.91 20.14
N VAL A 592 8.31 20.44 18.98
CA VAL A 592 8.91 21.78 18.84
C VAL A 592 7.78 22.82 18.79
N PRO A 593 7.71 23.78 19.73
CA PRO A 593 6.68 24.81 19.72
C PRO A 593 6.73 25.66 18.44
N GLY A 594 5.58 25.89 17.81
CA GLY A 594 5.46 26.57 16.52
C GLY A 594 5.70 25.68 15.30
N GLN A 595 6.19 24.44 15.46
CA GLN A 595 6.35 23.51 14.34
C GLN A 595 5.02 22.86 13.95
N GLN A 596 4.86 22.62 12.64
CA GLN A 596 3.72 21.88 12.10
C GLN A 596 3.94 20.36 12.09
N TYR A 597 2.90 19.64 12.49
CA TYR A 597 2.84 18.18 12.56
C TYR A 597 1.60 17.67 11.80
N LYS A 598 1.76 16.53 11.15
CA LYS A 598 0.71 15.79 10.44
C LYS A 598 -0.19 15.09 11.46
N ILE A 599 -1.50 15.22 11.27
CA ILE A 599 -2.54 14.51 11.99
C ILE A 599 -3.51 13.86 10.99
N ILE A 600 -4.25 12.84 11.41
CA ILE A 600 -5.29 12.21 10.56
C ILE A 600 -6.64 12.76 10.98
N VAL A 601 -7.33 13.47 10.07
CA VAL A 601 -8.61 14.14 10.34
C VAL A 601 -9.74 13.60 9.48
N GLY A 602 -10.96 13.60 10.02
CA GLY A 602 -12.09 12.85 9.45
C GLY A 602 -11.97 11.35 9.72
N GLY A 603 -12.98 10.57 9.32
CA GLY A 603 -13.07 9.13 9.58
C GLY A 603 -14.40 8.71 10.17
#